data_AF-A0A9D1Z4C7-F1
#
_entry.id   AF-A0A9D1Z4C7-F1
#
_cell.length_a   1.000
_cell.length_b   1.000
_cell.length_c   1.000
_cell.angle_alpha   90.00
_cell.angle_beta   90.00
_cell.angle_gamma   90.00
#
_symmetry.space_group_name_H-M   'P 1'
#
loop_
_entity.id
_entity.type
_entity.pdbx_description
1 polymer ?
#
loop_
_entity_poly.entity_id
_entity_poly.type
_entity_poly.pdbx_seq_one_letter_code
_entity_poly.pdbx_strand_id
1 'polypeptide(L)'
;MLNISPYVRTVIDWEAMDKDWGRQYMYVSQRPYKGKPEAGLAPGATVTLQILTDAHDHGTDRTGRPRDNNALETFSVTVVGCSYPLPLSKGDRVQLGGFIAEASFYIDYSPILRFHEIQKFQQQQGGGKA
;
A
#
# COMPACT_ATOMS: atom_id res chain seq x y z
N MET A 1 9.29 -3.42 14.66
CA MET A 1 8.71 -4.78 14.69
C MET A 1 8.38 -5.19 16.11
N LEU A 2 7.09 -5.32 16.45
CA LEU A 2 6.67 -5.98 17.69
C LEU A 2 6.76 -7.49 17.45
N ASN A 3 7.82 -8.11 17.97
CA ASN A 3 7.99 -9.55 17.92
C ASN A 3 6.95 -10.19 18.86
N ILE A 4 5.94 -10.87 18.30
CA ILE A 4 4.90 -11.59 19.06
C ILE A 4 5.55 -12.65 19.97
N SER A 5 6.71 -13.15 19.56
CA SER A 5 7.62 -14.01 20.32
C SER A 5 9.06 -13.74 19.86
N PRO A 6 10.09 -13.86 20.71
CA PRO A 6 11.48 -13.74 20.27
C PRO A 6 11.86 -14.76 19.18
N TYR A 7 11.07 -15.83 19.02
CA TYR A 7 11.27 -16.88 18.02
C TYR A 7 10.47 -16.66 16.73
N VAL A 8 9.50 -15.74 16.72
CA VAL A 8 8.56 -15.55 15.61
C VAL A 8 8.73 -14.16 15.02
N ARG A 9 8.99 -14.11 13.72
CA ARG A 9 9.12 -12.87 12.96
C ARG A 9 8.06 -12.82 11.88
N THR A 10 7.26 -11.77 11.89
CA THR A 10 6.34 -11.44 10.80
C THR A 10 7.06 -10.54 9.83
N VAL A 11 7.19 -10.98 8.58
CA VAL A 11 7.80 -10.20 7.49
C VAL A 11 6.70 -9.83 6.51
N ILE A 12 6.63 -8.54 6.16
CA ILE A 12 5.81 -8.06 5.05
C ILE A 12 6.76 -7.86 3.88
N ASP A 13 6.68 -8.73 2.88
CA ASP A 13 7.44 -8.61 1.64
C ASP A 13 6.76 -7.59 0.72
N TRP A 14 6.90 -6.32 1.08
CA TRP A 14 6.28 -5.24 0.32
C TRP A 14 6.80 -5.18 -1.13
N GLU A 15 8.07 -5.46 -1.37
CA GLU A 15 8.63 -5.38 -2.72
C GLU A 15 8.01 -6.42 -3.66
N ALA A 16 7.84 -7.67 -3.19
CA ALA A 16 7.15 -8.69 -3.95
C ALA A 16 5.67 -8.32 -4.19
N MET A 17 4.98 -7.87 -3.13
CA MET A 17 3.58 -7.42 -3.23
C MET A 17 3.42 -6.27 -4.24
N ASP A 18 4.24 -5.23 -4.12
CA ASP A 18 4.18 -4.04 -4.99
C ASP A 18 4.47 -4.39 -6.44
N LYS A 19 5.46 -5.26 -6.69
CA LYS A 19 5.77 -5.77 -8.03
C LYS A 19 4.58 -6.53 -8.62
N ASP A 20 4.01 -7.48 -7.88
CA ASP A 20 2.91 -8.32 -8.36
C ASP A 20 1.63 -7.48 -8.55
N TRP A 21 1.44 -6.43 -7.74
CA TRP A 21 0.32 -5.49 -7.84
C TRP A 21 0.51 -4.39 -8.89
N GLY A 22 1.58 -4.44 -9.68
CA GLY A 22 1.82 -3.53 -10.81
C GLY A 22 2.33 -2.14 -10.42
N ARG A 23 2.73 -1.94 -9.15
CA ARG A 23 3.34 -0.71 -8.61
C ARG A 23 2.53 0.57 -8.82
N GLN A 24 1.24 0.43 -9.11
CA GLN A 24 0.33 1.52 -9.39
C GLN A 24 -1.02 1.21 -8.79
N TYR A 25 -1.55 2.19 -8.08
CA TYR A 25 -2.80 2.05 -7.34
C TYR A 25 -3.75 3.18 -7.69
N MET A 26 -5.04 2.91 -7.56
CA MET A 26 -6.06 3.95 -7.68
C MET A 26 -6.30 4.57 -6.30
N TYR A 27 -6.16 5.89 -6.19
CA TYR A 27 -6.49 6.60 -4.98
C TYR A 27 -8.02 6.70 -4.81
N VAL A 28 -8.52 6.28 -3.64
CA VAL A 28 -9.97 6.22 -3.33
C VAL A 28 -10.39 7.31 -2.36
N SER A 29 -9.68 7.45 -1.23
CA SER A 29 -9.99 8.42 -0.17
C SER A 29 -8.81 8.63 0.77
N GLN A 30 -8.91 9.64 1.64
CA GLN A 30 -7.94 9.90 2.70
C GLN A 30 -8.61 10.33 4.01
N ARG A 31 -7.90 10.14 5.11
CA ARG A 31 -8.24 10.65 6.45
C ARG A 31 -6.96 11.10 7.17
N PRO A 32 -7.05 12.06 8.11
CA PRO A 32 -5.87 12.54 8.80
C PRO A 32 -5.28 11.44 9.69
N TYR A 33 -3.96 11.31 9.68
CA TYR A 33 -3.22 10.49 10.63
C TYR A 33 -2.53 11.40 11.65
N LYS A 34 -2.86 11.23 12.93
CA LYS A 34 -2.36 12.10 14.00
C LYS A 34 -0.87 11.93 14.33
N GLY A 35 -0.22 10.92 13.78
CA GLY A 35 1.13 10.53 14.19
C GLY A 35 1.13 9.61 15.41
N LYS A 36 2.32 9.17 15.80
CA LYS A 36 2.61 8.41 17.00
C LYS A 36 4.01 8.79 17.51
N PRO A 37 4.14 9.91 18.24
CA PRO A 37 5.44 10.47 18.64
C PRO A 37 6.32 9.51 19.44
N GLU A 38 5.72 8.69 20.30
CA GLU A 38 6.41 7.66 21.09
C GLU A 38 7.05 6.56 20.23
N ALA A 39 6.58 6.42 18.99
CA ALA A 39 7.15 5.51 17.99
C ALA A 39 7.95 6.26 16.91
N GLY A 40 8.22 7.56 17.09
CA GLY A 40 8.93 8.40 16.11
C GLY A 40 8.15 8.66 14.83
N LEU A 41 6.82 8.46 14.82
CA LEU A 41 6.00 8.64 13.62
C LEU A 41 5.35 10.01 13.61
N ALA A 42 5.70 10.84 12.63
CA ALA A 42 5.09 12.14 12.42
C ALA A 42 3.61 12.04 11.97
N PRO A 43 2.80 13.09 12.18
CA PRO A 43 1.50 13.23 11.54
C PRO A 43 1.57 13.10 10.01
N GLY A 44 0.45 12.76 9.39
CA GLY A 44 0.35 12.61 7.95
C GLY A 44 -1.06 12.23 7.49
N ALA A 45 -1.17 11.33 6.52
CA ALA A 45 -2.44 10.89 5.97
C ALA A 45 -2.53 9.36 5.92
N THR A 46 -3.70 8.81 6.28
CA THR A 46 -4.05 7.44 5.90
C THR A 46 -4.89 7.50 4.64
N VAL A 47 -4.48 6.78 3.60
CA VAL A 47 -5.17 6.73 2.31
C VAL A 47 -5.70 5.33 2.05
N THR A 48 -6.87 5.27 1.42
CA THR A 48 -7.42 4.03 0.86
C THR A 48 -7.07 3.99 -0.62
N LEU A 49 -6.49 2.87 -1.04
CA LEU A 49 -6.08 2.61 -2.40
C LEU A 49 -6.79 1.35 -2.92
N GLN A 50 -7.02 1.29 -4.23
CA GLN A 50 -7.49 0.10 -4.92
C GLN A 50 -6.37 -0.47 -5.79
N ILE A 51 -6.21 -1.79 -5.73
CA ILE A 51 -5.27 -2.56 -6.54
C ILE A 51 -5.82 -2.63 -7.98
N LEU A 52 -5.00 -2.25 -8.95
CA LEU A 52 -5.40 -2.19 -10.35
C LEU A 52 -5.17 -3.51 -11.09
N THR A 53 -4.11 -4.22 -10.71
CA THR A 53 -3.65 -5.45 -11.33
C THR A 53 -3.07 -6.34 -10.24
N ASP A 54 -3.19 -7.65 -10.38
CA ASP A 54 -2.48 -8.60 -9.53
C ASP A 54 -2.01 -9.77 -10.41
N ALA A 55 -0.70 -9.87 -10.60
CA ALA A 55 -0.05 -10.89 -11.40
C ALA A 55 0.38 -12.12 -10.58
N HIS A 56 0.11 -12.14 -9.28
CA HIS A 56 0.49 -13.25 -8.42
C HIS A 56 -0.34 -14.51 -8.72
N ASP A 57 0.31 -15.68 -8.71
CA ASP A 57 -0.38 -16.96 -8.79
C ASP A 57 -0.84 -17.40 -7.38
N HIS A 58 -2.13 -17.18 -7.10
CA HIS A 58 -2.76 -17.57 -5.83
C HIS A 58 -3.08 -19.07 -5.75
N GLY A 59 -2.78 -19.84 -6.79
CA GLY A 59 -3.03 -21.26 -6.89
C GLY A 59 -4.52 -21.61 -6.87
N THR A 60 -4.81 -22.83 -6.45
CA THR A 60 -6.17 -23.37 -6.38
C THR A 60 -6.66 -23.58 -4.95
N ASP A 61 -7.97 -23.58 -4.77
CA ASP A 61 -8.61 -23.96 -3.52
C ASP A 61 -8.66 -25.49 -3.36
N ARG A 62 -9.21 -25.96 -2.23
CA ARG A 62 -9.36 -27.40 -1.95
C ARG A 62 -10.28 -28.14 -2.93
N THR A 63 -11.07 -27.42 -3.73
CA THR A 63 -11.99 -27.95 -4.74
C THR A 63 -11.39 -27.94 -6.16
N GLY A 64 -10.16 -27.45 -6.31
CA GLY A 64 -9.48 -27.32 -7.60
C GLY A 64 -9.85 -26.07 -8.39
N ARG A 65 -10.61 -25.13 -7.80
CA ARG A 65 -10.94 -23.85 -8.45
C ARG A 65 -9.79 -22.86 -8.28
N PRO A 66 -9.45 -22.07 -9.31
CA PRO A 66 -8.53 -20.94 -9.14
C PRO A 66 -9.02 -20.01 -8.03
N ARG A 67 -8.11 -19.54 -7.18
CA ARG A 67 -8.45 -18.51 -6.19
C ARG A 67 -8.59 -17.15 -6.86
N ASP A 68 -9.46 -16.32 -6.32
CA ASP A 68 -9.55 -14.91 -6.72
C ASP A 68 -8.23 -14.22 -6.40
N ASN A 69 -7.80 -13.31 -7.29
CA ASN A 69 -6.65 -12.44 -7.04
C ASN A 69 -7.10 -11.16 -6.32
N ASN A 70 -6.14 -10.30 -5.98
CA ASN A 70 -6.44 -9.06 -5.26
C ASN A 70 -6.80 -7.89 -6.18
N ALA A 71 -6.99 -8.09 -7.49
CA ALA A 71 -7.35 -6.99 -8.36
C ALA A 71 -8.72 -6.43 -7.95
N LEU A 72 -8.86 -5.09 -7.97
CA LEU A 72 -10.03 -4.34 -7.53
C LEU A 72 -10.30 -4.33 -6.01
N GLU A 73 -9.57 -5.12 -5.23
CA GLU A 73 -9.59 -5.03 -3.76
C GLU A 73 -9.00 -3.69 -3.28
N THR A 74 -9.42 -3.28 -2.09
CA THR A 74 -8.92 -2.05 -1.46
C THR A 74 -8.06 -2.34 -0.25
N PHE A 75 -7.05 -1.50 -0.03
CA PHE A 75 -6.20 -1.55 1.14
C PHE A 75 -5.91 -0.15 1.65
N SER A 76 -5.55 -0.05 2.93
CA SER A 76 -5.20 1.22 3.56
C SER A 76 -3.70 1.28 3.83
N VAL A 77 -3.11 2.43 3.54
CA VAL A 77 -1.72 2.74 3.90
C VAL A 77 -1.63 4.09 4.60
N THR A 78 -0.62 4.26 5.43
CA THR A 78 -0.33 5.54 6.08
C THR A 78 0.93 6.14 5.48
N VAL A 79 0.81 7.36 4.96
CA VAL A 79 1.94 8.20 4.54
C VAL A 79 2.29 9.11 5.71
N VAL A 80 3.49 8.94 6.26
CA VAL A 80 3.95 9.71 7.45
C VAL A 80 4.74 10.94 7.03
N GLY A 81 4.63 12.03 7.79
CA GLY A 81 5.38 13.26 7.53
C GLY A 81 4.88 14.07 6.33
N CYS A 82 3.75 13.71 5.74
CA CYS A 82 3.14 14.47 4.64
C CYS A 82 2.15 15.54 5.16
N SER A 83 1.85 16.52 4.31
CA SER A 83 0.73 17.44 4.56
C SER A 83 -0.61 16.71 4.44
N TYR A 84 -1.62 17.23 5.14
CA TYR A 84 -3.00 16.80 5.02
C TYR A 84 -3.91 18.01 4.75
N PRO A 85 -4.84 17.94 3.79
CA PRO A 85 -5.04 16.82 2.85
C PRO A 85 -3.90 16.72 1.83
N LEU A 86 -3.62 15.50 1.38
CA LEU A 86 -2.80 15.27 0.20
C LEU A 86 -3.50 15.87 -1.03
N PRO A 87 -2.76 16.47 -1.99
CA PRO A 87 -3.32 17.07 -3.20
C PRO A 87 -3.68 16.00 -4.24
N LEU A 88 -4.53 15.05 -3.86
CA LEU A 88 -4.96 13.91 -4.66
C LEU A 88 -6.49 13.86 -4.74
N SER A 89 -7.00 13.54 -5.93
CA SER A 89 -8.43 13.35 -6.19
C SER A 89 -8.76 11.88 -6.37
N LYS A 90 -9.95 11.46 -5.93
CA LYS A 90 -10.44 10.10 -6.17
C LYS A 90 -10.35 9.78 -7.67
N GLY A 91 -9.77 8.64 -8.01
CA GLY A 91 -9.51 8.28 -9.41
C GLY A 91 -8.09 8.62 -9.90
N ASP A 92 -7.28 9.30 -9.08
CA ASP A 92 -5.87 9.51 -9.41
C ASP A 92 -5.09 8.19 -9.30
N ARG A 93 -4.24 7.92 -10.30
CA ARG A 93 -3.24 6.86 -10.19
C ARG A 93 -2.08 7.34 -9.34
N VAL A 94 -1.62 6.50 -8.44
CA VAL A 94 -0.55 6.82 -7.50
C VAL A 94 0.46 5.68 -7.38
N GLN A 95 1.67 6.02 -6.96
CA GLN A 95 2.70 5.08 -6.56
C GLN A 95 3.11 5.36 -5.11
N LEU A 96 3.49 4.31 -4.40
CA LEU A 96 3.98 4.38 -3.03
C LEU A 96 5.50 4.28 -3.03
N GLY A 97 6.14 5.02 -2.12
CA GLY A 97 7.59 5.06 -1.98
C GLY A 97 8.03 5.09 -0.52
N GLY A 98 9.27 4.65 -0.28
CA GLY A 98 9.86 4.64 1.06
C GLY A 98 9.07 3.81 2.07
N PHE A 99 8.85 2.53 1.77
CA PHE A 99 8.23 1.59 2.70
C PHE A 99 8.99 1.56 4.04
N ILE A 100 8.27 1.67 5.15
CA ILE A 100 8.84 1.73 6.50
C ILE A 100 8.64 0.38 7.16
N ALA A 101 9.57 -0.54 6.95
CA ALA A 101 9.46 -1.93 7.40
C ALA A 101 9.35 -2.04 8.93
N GLU A 102 10.10 -1.22 9.67
CA GLU A 102 10.18 -1.27 11.13
C GLU A 102 8.87 -0.81 11.79
N ALA A 103 8.14 0.05 11.09
CA ALA A 103 6.87 0.62 11.50
C ALA A 103 5.69 -0.04 10.79
N SER A 104 5.88 -1.04 9.94
CA SER A 104 4.79 -1.78 9.29
C SER A 104 4.62 -3.14 9.94
N PHE A 105 3.38 -3.61 10.07
CA PHE A 105 3.08 -4.84 10.79
C PHE A 105 1.76 -5.47 10.38
N TYR A 106 1.65 -6.78 10.55
CA TYR A 106 0.42 -7.53 10.36
C TYR A 106 -0.07 -7.99 11.73
N ILE A 107 -1.20 -7.45 12.18
CA ILE A 107 -1.81 -7.74 13.48
C ILE A 107 -3.30 -7.95 13.27
N ASP A 108 -3.89 -8.94 13.94
CA ASP A 108 -5.33 -9.24 13.87
C ASP A 108 -5.85 -9.36 12.43
N TYR A 109 -5.10 -10.11 11.62
CA TYR A 109 -5.37 -10.35 10.20
C TYR A 109 -5.37 -9.09 9.31
N SER A 110 -4.89 -7.96 9.83
CA SER A 110 -4.92 -6.67 9.15
C SER A 110 -3.50 -6.12 8.93
N PRO A 111 -3.10 -5.84 7.68
CA PRO A 111 -1.84 -5.18 7.42
C PRO A 111 -1.93 -3.70 7.79
N ILE A 112 -0.95 -3.21 8.54
CA ILE A 112 -0.73 -1.80 8.79
C ILE A 112 0.56 -1.41 8.07
N LEU A 113 0.39 -0.79 6.91
CA LEU A 113 1.48 -0.44 6.01
C LEU A 113 1.79 1.05 6.10
N ARG A 114 3.07 1.39 6.22
CA ARG A 114 3.54 2.77 6.37
C ARG A 114 4.58 3.11 5.32
N PHE A 115 4.50 4.33 4.82
CA PHE A 115 5.32 4.85 3.72
C PHE A 115 5.75 6.27 4.02
N HIS A 116 6.90 6.66 3.49
CA HIS A 116 7.33 8.07 3.47
C HIS A 116 6.68 8.85 2.35
N GLU A 117 6.31 8.20 1.24
CA GLU A 117 5.94 8.88 0.02
C GLU A 117 4.72 8.28 -0.66
N ILE A 118 3.92 9.17 -1.26
CA ILE A 118 2.90 8.86 -2.25
C ILE A 118 3.00 9.90 -3.36
N GLN A 119 3.06 9.45 -4.59
CA GLN A 119 3.23 10.32 -5.75
C GLN A 119 2.15 10.03 -6.78
N LYS A 120 1.57 11.08 -7.37
CA LYS A 120 0.63 10.93 -8.48
C LYS A 120 1.39 10.41 -9.70
N PHE A 121 0.94 9.29 -10.25
CA PHE A 121 1.49 8.74 -11.48
C PHE A 121 1.07 9.63 -12.66
N GLN A 122 2.04 10.31 -13.26
CA GLN A 122 1.85 11.01 -14.52
C GLN A 122 2.28 10.07 -15.64
N GLN A 123 1.33 9.59 -16.44
CA GLN A 123 1.66 8.93 -17.68
C GLN A 123 2.35 9.96 -18.57
N GLN A 124 3.63 9.76 -18.91
CA GLN A 124 4.27 10.56 -19.95
C GLN A 124 3.40 10.42 -21.21
N GLN A 125 2.78 11.52 -21.64
CA GLN A 125 2.10 11.57 -22.92
C GLN A 125 3.16 11.38 -23.99
N GLY A 126 3.26 10.16 -24.52
CA GLY A 126 4.05 9.87 -25.69
C GLY A 126 3.49 10.66 -26.87
N GLY A 127 4.14 11.77 -27.20
CA GLY A 127 3.93 12.48 -28.44
C GLY A 127 4.30 11.55 -29.60
N GLY A 128 3.28 11.04 -30.29
CA GLY A 128 3.40 10.33 -31.56
C GLY A 128 2.38 10.89 -32.52
N LYS A 129 2.66 12.05 -33.10
CA LYS A 129 2.04 12.45 -34.36
C LYS A 129 2.56 11.49 -35.43
N ALA A 130 1.66 10.74 -36.05
CA ALA A 130 1.83 10.17 -37.37
C ALA A 130 0.89 10.92 -38.31
#